data_AF-A0A973X9P8-F1
#
_entry.id   AF-A0A973X9P8-F1
#
_cell.length_a   1.000
_cell.length_b   1.000
_cell.length_c   1.000
_cell.angle_alpha   90.00
_cell.angle_beta   90.00
_cell.angle_gamma   90.00
#
_symmetry.space_group_name_H-M   'P 1'
#
loop_
_entity.id
_entity.type
_entity.pdbx_description
1 polymer ?
#
loop_
_entity_poly.entity_id
_entity_poly.type
_entity_poly.pdbx_seq_one_letter_code
_entity_poly.pdbx_strand_id
1 'polypeptide(L)'
;MEHAIQVVEDGVMPLRALVPREAELFGADAALREIARLSGVPADLPQALSLEAMERTFNRLTAVVEGSPAAHQGLPASNGFAAALLILREFMHHLQFAHIVVLDAP
;
A
#
# COMPACT_ATOMS: atom_id res chain seq x y z
N MET A 1 -0.24 -9.72 -13.02
CA MET A 1 0.21 -9.13 -11.74
C MET A 1 1.72 -9.07 -11.70
N GLU A 2 2.42 -10.20 -11.84
CA GLU A 2 3.88 -10.32 -11.69
C GLU A 2 4.69 -9.28 -12.48
N HIS A 3 4.35 -9.02 -13.75
CA HIS A 3 5.04 -7.98 -14.53
C HIS A 3 4.91 -6.58 -13.93
N ALA A 4 3.76 -6.23 -13.34
CA ALA A 4 3.59 -4.93 -12.69
C ALA A 4 4.40 -4.84 -11.39
N ILE A 5 4.49 -5.94 -10.63
CA ILE A 5 5.36 -6.04 -9.44
C ILE A 5 6.80 -5.77 -9.85
N GLN A 6 7.30 -6.49 -10.87
CA GLN A 6 8.69 -6.35 -11.32
C GLN A 6 9.02 -4.90 -11.73
N VAL A 7 8.13 -4.24 -12.47
CA VAL A 7 8.32 -2.83 -12.87
C VAL A 7 8.43 -1.89 -11.65
N VAL A 8 7.60 -2.12 -10.62
CA VAL A 8 7.63 -1.31 -9.40
C VAL A 8 8.87 -1.63 -8.56
N GLU A 9 9.20 -2.91 -8.40
CA GLU A 9 10.35 -3.41 -7.66
C GLU A 9 11.66 -2.82 -8.23
N ASP A 10 11.84 -2.86 -9.55
CA ASP A 10 12.98 -2.26 -10.25
C ASP A 10 13.14 -0.76 -9.94
N GLY A 11 12.02 -0.04 -9.73
CA GLY A 11 12.02 1.37 -9.35
C GLY A 11 12.27 1.63 -7.86
N VAL A 12 11.84 0.72 -6.98
CA VAL A 12 11.91 0.88 -5.51
C VAL A 12 13.25 0.42 -4.95
N MET A 13 13.79 -0.72 -5.40
CA MET A 13 15.00 -1.30 -4.83
C MET A 13 16.21 -0.34 -4.79
N PRO A 14 16.48 0.48 -5.82
CA PRO A 14 17.59 1.44 -5.78
C PRO A 14 17.47 2.49 -4.67
N LEU A 15 16.24 2.83 -4.25
CA LEU A 15 15.99 3.82 -3.19
C LEU A 15 16.51 3.35 -1.83
N ARG A 16 16.74 2.05 -1.65
CA ARG A 16 17.27 1.48 -0.41
C ARG A 16 18.62 2.05 0.00
N ALA A 17 19.42 2.49 -0.97
CA ALA A 17 20.71 3.15 -0.72
C ALA A 17 20.56 4.62 -0.29
N LEU A 18 19.39 5.23 -0.52
CA LEU A 18 19.13 6.66 -0.28
C LEU A 18 18.34 6.92 1.01
N VAL A 19 17.58 5.93 1.47
CA VAL A 19 16.69 6.04 2.64
C VAL A 19 17.39 5.52 3.90
N PRO A 20 17.52 6.34 4.97
CA PRO A 20 18.04 5.88 6.26
C PRO A 20 17.22 4.73 6.84
N ARG A 21 17.88 3.81 7.57
CA ARG A 21 17.20 2.64 8.15
C ARG A 21 16.20 3.03 9.23
N GLU A 22 16.44 4.14 9.91
CA GLU A 22 15.64 4.68 11.02
C GLU A 22 14.62 5.72 10.54
N ALA A 23 14.44 5.87 9.23
CA ALA A 23 13.45 6.79 8.68
C ALA A 23 12.03 6.38 9.09
N GLU A 24 11.18 7.38 9.31
CA GLU A 24 9.74 7.20 9.48
C GLU A 24 9.01 7.59 8.19
N LEU A 25 7.96 6.85 7.85
CA LEU A 25 7.20 7.04 6.62
C LEU A 25 5.86 7.74 6.92
N PHE A 26 5.62 8.86 6.24
CA PHE A 26 4.40 9.66 6.35
C PHE A 26 3.79 9.88 4.97
N GLY A 27 2.47 9.98 4.90
CA GLY A 27 1.78 10.40 3.67
C GLY A 27 0.42 11.03 3.96
N ALA A 28 -0.06 11.86 3.03
CA ALA A 28 -1.33 12.60 3.19
C ALA A 28 -2.28 12.42 1.99
N ASP A 29 -1.91 11.58 1.02
CA ASP A 29 -2.65 11.38 -0.21
C ASP A 29 -4.02 10.73 0.02
N ALA A 30 -5.00 11.12 -0.81
CA ALA A 30 -6.34 10.53 -0.76
C ALA A 30 -6.33 9.01 -1.00
N ALA A 31 -5.46 8.54 -1.91
CA ALA A 31 -5.29 7.11 -2.17
C ALA A 31 -4.77 6.36 -0.94
N LEU A 32 -3.82 6.95 -0.19
CA LEU A 32 -3.31 6.35 1.05
C LEU A 32 -4.40 6.24 2.11
N ARG A 33 -5.22 7.29 2.29
CA ARG A 33 -6.38 7.24 3.19
C ARG A 33 -7.39 6.16 2.79
N GLU A 34 -7.67 6.03 1.50
CA GLU A 34 -8.56 4.97 1.00
C GLU A 34 -7.98 3.58 1.29
N ILE A 35 -6.69 3.36 1.03
CA ILE A 35 -6.00 2.10 1.34
C ILE A 35 -6.06 1.81 2.84
N ALA A 36 -5.74 2.77 3.71
CA ALA A 36 -5.79 2.60 5.16
C ALA A 36 -7.18 2.18 5.65
N ARG A 37 -8.23 2.87 5.17
CA ARG A 37 -9.63 2.52 5.46
C ARG A 37 -9.96 1.09 5.02
N LEU A 38 -9.56 0.70 3.80
CA LEU A 38 -9.82 -0.64 3.25
C LEU A 38 -8.99 -1.76 3.90
N SER A 39 -7.88 -1.40 4.55
CA SER A 39 -7.07 -2.26 5.40
C SER A 39 -7.59 -2.37 6.84
N GLY A 40 -8.69 -1.69 7.16
CA GLY A 40 -9.32 -1.71 8.48
C GLY A 40 -8.64 -0.81 9.51
N VAL A 41 -7.81 0.15 9.08
CA VAL A 41 -7.27 1.18 9.98
C VAL A 41 -8.43 2.08 10.40
N PRO A 42 -8.68 2.24 11.71
CA PRO A 42 -9.72 3.12 12.20
C PRO A 42 -9.41 4.58 11.85
N ALA A 43 -10.45 5.42 11.76
CA ALA A 43 -10.33 6.79 11.28
C ALA A 43 -9.82 7.79 12.35
N ASP A 44 -9.38 7.31 13.51
CA ASP A 44 -8.81 8.10 14.59
C ASP A 44 -7.32 8.38 14.33
N LEU A 45 -6.86 9.54 14.81
CA LEU A 45 -5.46 9.92 14.68
C LEU A 45 -4.64 9.49 15.90
N PRO A 46 -3.40 9.01 15.71
CA PRO A 46 -2.72 8.84 14.43
C PRO A 46 -3.16 7.56 13.69
N GLN A 47 -3.54 7.69 12.41
CA GLN A 47 -3.87 6.55 11.56
C GLN A 47 -2.56 5.86 11.11
N ALA A 48 -2.24 4.72 11.69
CA ALA A 48 -1.04 3.95 11.33
C ALA A 48 -1.42 2.70 10.54
N LEU A 49 -0.98 2.64 9.28
CA LEU A 49 -1.16 1.47 8.43
C LEU A 49 0.09 0.59 8.50
N SER A 50 -0.04 -0.59 9.11
CA SER A 50 1.06 -1.57 9.18
C SER A 50 1.28 -2.28 7.84
N LEU A 51 2.52 -2.75 7.62
CA LEU A 51 2.84 -3.61 6.48
C LEU A 51 1.99 -4.88 6.46
N GLU A 52 1.72 -5.49 7.62
CA GLU A 52 0.87 -6.67 7.70
C GLU A 52 -0.57 -6.38 7.21
N ALA A 53 -1.14 -5.25 7.63
CA ALA A 53 -2.47 -4.83 7.17
C ALA A 53 -2.48 -4.48 5.68
N MET A 54 -1.40 -3.88 5.17
CA MET A 54 -1.18 -3.67 3.74
C MET A 54 -1.21 -4.98 2.97
N GLU A 55 -0.43 -5.97 3.42
CA GLU A 55 -0.30 -7.28 2.75
C GLU A 55 -1.63 -8.02 2.71
N ARG A 56 -2.45 -7.96 3.76
CA ARG A 56 -3.82 -8.52 3.73
C ARG A 56 -4.69 -7.88 2.66
N THR A 57 -4.62 -6.56 2.49
CA THR A 57 -5.36 -5.84 1.44
C THR A 57 -4.81 -6.16 0.05
N PHE A 58 -3.49 -6.31 -0.07
CA PHE A 58 -2.86 -6.74 -1.32
C PHE A 58 -3.25 -8.17 -1.71
N ASN A 59 -3.32 -9.11 -0.77
CA ASN A 59 -3.78 -10.48 -1.04
C ASN A 59 -5.22 -10.51 -1.58
N ARG A 60 -6.09 -9.62 -1.09
CA ARG A 60 -7.44 -9.43 -1.66
C ARG A 60 -7.37 -8.92 -3.11
N LEU A 61 -6.45 -8.02 -3.44
CA LEU A 61 -6.24 -7.57 -4.82
C LEU A 61 -5.74 -8.72 -5.72
N THR A 62 -4.83 -9.55 -5.23
CA THR A 62 -4.36 -10.75 -5.96
C THR A 62 -5.52 -11.68 -6.28
N ALA A 63 -6.39 -11.98 -5.31
CA ALA A 63 -7.58 -12.79 -5.54
C ALA A 63 -8.50 -12.17 -6.62
N VAL A 64 -8.60 -10.84 -6.69
CA VAL A 64 -9.36 -10.15 -7.75
C VAL A 64 -8.72 -10.36 -9.12
N VAL A 65 -7.40 -10.23 -9.22
CA VAL A 65 -6.67 -10.47 -10.47
C VAL A 65 -6.76 -11.93 -10.92
N GLU A 66 -6.89 -12.87 -9.98
CA GLU A 66 -7.12 -14.29 -10.25
C GLU A 66 -8.58 -14.63 -10.62
N GLY A 67 -9.47 -13.64 -10.63
CA GLY A 67 -10.85 -13.79 -11.13
C GLY A 67 -11.94 -13.61 -10.07
N SER A 68 -11.60 -13.32 -8.81
CA SER A 68 -12.60 -12.96 -7.80
C SER A 68 -13.22 -11.58 -8.11
N PRO A 69 -14.54 -11.39 -7.99
CA PRO A 69 -15.12 -10.06 -8.16
C PRO A 69 -14.64 -9.09 -7.08
N ALA A 70 -14.21 -7.88 -7.47
CA ALA A 70 -13.73 -6.84 -6.55
C ALA A 70 -14.76 -6.47 -5.47
N ALA A 71 -16.06 -6.59 -5.76
CA ALA A 71 -17.11 -6.37 -4.77
C ALA A 71 -17.08 -7.40 -3.61
N HIS A 72 -16.80 -8.68 -3.89
CA HIS A 72 -16.59 -9.71 -2.85
C HIS A 72 -15.26 -9.50 -2.11
N GLN A 73 -14.27 -9.03 -2.87
CA GLN A 73 -13.13 -8.23 -2.43
C GLN A 73 -13.45 -7.28 -1.28
N GLY A 74 -14.49 -6.46 -1.43
CA GLY A 74 -14.60 -5.17 -0.72
C GLY A 74 -13.55 -4.17 -1.21
N LEU A 75 -13.09 -4.30 -2.45
CA LEU A 75 -12.07 -3.45 -3.08
C LEU A 75 -12.68 -2.62 -4.22
N PRO A 76 -12.18 -1.41 -4.48
CA PRO A 76 -12.52 -0.64 -5.67
C PRO A 76 -12.09 -1.35 -6.95
N ALA A 77 -12.94 -1.35 -7.98
CA ALA A 77 -12.60 -1.79 -9.33
C ALA A 77 -11.86 -0.67 -10.10
N SER A 78 -10.78 -0.14 -9.53
CA SER A 78 -10.02 1.00 -10.06
C SER A 78 -8.56 0.61 -10.29
N ASN A 79 -8.08 0.83 -11.51
CA ASN A 79 -6.65 0.66 -11.83
C ASN A 79 -5.76 1.60 -11.00
N GLY A 80 -6.25 2.80 -10.69
CA GLY A 80 -5.52 3.76 -9.86
C GLY A 80 -5.34 3.25 -8.42
N PHE A 81 -6.39 2.65 -7.85
CA PHE A 81 -6.31 2.01 -6.54
C PHE A 81 -5.32 0.83 -6.55
N ALA A 82 -5.45 -0.06 -7.54
CA ALA A 82 -4.57 -1.22 -7.67
C ALA A 82 -3.09 -0.82 -7.81
N ALA A 83 -2.80 0.20 -8.62
CA ALA A 83 -1.45 0.71 -8.79
C ALA A 83 -0.90 1.36 -7.52
N ALA A 84 -1.69 2.20 -6.83
CA ALA A 84 -1.27 2.83 -5.58
C ALA A 84 -0.99 1.78 -4.48
N LEU A 85 -1.85 0.77 -4.35
CA LEU A 85 -1.67 -0.32 -3.40
C LEU A 85 -0.39 -1.13 -3.69
N LEU A 86 -0.16 -1.46 -4.97
CA LEU A 86 1.04 -2.17 -5.40
C LEU A 86 2.31 -1.38 -5.09
N ILE A 87 2.36 -0.11 -5.52
CA ILE A 87 3.52 0.77 -5.30
C ILE A 87 3.84 0.88 -3.81
N LEU A 88 2.82 1.13 -2.99
CA LEU A 88 3.02 1.29 -1.56
C LEU A 88 3.46 -0.02 -0.89
N ARG A 89 2.90 -1.17 -1.30
CA ARG A 89 3.33 -2.48 -0.80
C ARG A 89 4.81 -2.73 -1.10
N GLU A 90 5.24 -2.55 -2.35
CA GLU A 90 6.64 -2.78 -2.72
C GLU A 90 7.58 -1.80 -2.01
N PHE A 91 7.17 -0.53 -1.92
CA PHE A 91 7.93 0.49 -1.20
C PHE A 91 8.14 0.11 0.27
N MET A 92 7.07 -0.21 0.99
CA MET A 92 7.15 -0.59 2.41
C MET A 92 7.95 -1.89 2.60
N HIS A 93 7.71 -2.89 1.75
CA HIS A 93 8.34 -4.21 1.86
C HIS A 93 9.86 -4.14 1.60
N HIS A 94 10.29 -3.56 0.47
CA HIS A 94 11.71 -3.52 0.09
C HIS A 94 12.52 -2.49 0.90
N LEU A 95 11.90 -1.38 1.31
CA LEU A 95 12.56 -0.40 2.19
C LEU A 95 12.38 -0.71 3.68
N GLN A 96 11.73 -1.82 4.02
CA GLN A 96 11.54 -2.33 5.38
C GLN A 96 10.80 -1.36 6.33
N PHE A 97 9.84 -0.60 5.82
CA PHE A 97 8.95 0.19 6.66
C PHE A 97 7.88 -0.71 7.28
N ALA A 98 7.89 -0.82 8.61
CA ALA A 98 6.89 -1.61 9.33
C ALA A 98 5.49 -0.98 9.29
N HIS A 99 5.41 0.34 9.13
CA HIS A 99 4.16 1.09 9.03
C HIS A 99 4.36 2.42 8.28
N ILE A 100 3.25 3.02 7.85
CA ILE A 100 3.14 4.40 7.38
C ILE A 100 2.12 5.14 8.24
N VAL A 101 2.46 6.36 8.66
CA VAL A 101 1.53 7.27 9.33
C VAL A 101 0.76 8.04 8.27
N VAL A 102 -0.57 7.93 8.32
CA VAL A 102 -1.49 8.64 7.44
C VAL A 102 -1.88 9.95 8.10
N LEU A 103 -1.54 11.04 7.44
CA LEU A 103 -1.83 12.40 7.87
C LEU A 103 -3.16 12.87 7.26
N ASP A 104 -3.81 13.78 7.99
CA ASP A 104 -4.90 14.56 7.40
C ASP A 104 -4.35 15.49 6.31
N ALA A 105 -5.14 15.72 5.28
CA ALA A 105 -4.81 16.74 4.29
C ALA A 105 -4.97 18.13 4.95
N PRO A 106 -4.10 19.09 4.64
CA PRO A 106 -4.24 20.47 5.11
C PRO A 106 -5.53 21.12 4.63
#